data_AF-A0A819ZAQ9-F1
#
_entry.id   AF-A0A819ZAQ9-F1
#
_cell.length_a   1.000
_cell.length_b   1.000
_cell.length_c   1.000
_cell.angle_alpha   90.00
_cell.angle_beta   90.00
_cell.angle_gamma   90.00
#
_symmetry.space_group_name_H-M   'P 1'
#
loop_
_entity.id
_entity.type
_entity.pdbx_description
1 polymer ?
#
loop_
_entity_poly.entity_id
_entity_poly.type
_entity_poly.pdbx_seq_one_letter_code
_entity_poly.pdbx_strand_id
1 'polypeptide(L)'
;MDQMHKQGFDPNDNSTDLTTPQGVGNAAAAAIILYRSHDGANQLGDEVGSDGVPYSDYTFYQPINSVAKINDPDHWQPIEFDDPNGGKITLGFITPHWYRVKPFALQKSDQFRPGPPPKINSSQLRIETDEVISYNANLTTTQKAIVEYMRDGPNSTGQAGHWLRLAQMVSRRDKNDLDRDVKLFFSVGVTAFDAFIAAWDSKRVYDSSRPWTLVRHYYAGNQVKGWLGPGRGVATVRAEDWHPYSPLTFITPPFPGYVSGHSTVSAACSKILELFTGSDYFGGTETRKAGALTEPNFDCKTIQMYDGKIPSDTNLSCDITLTFQTFNDFAQMAGISRIMGGYHIQTDNIEGLTLGNRVADYIWPKLQEYFNGTAGNALPSLAKPFYNTYFTLFMRIILILCGQFI
;
A
#
# COMPACT_ATOMS: atom_id res chain seq x y z
N MET A 1 -6.23 23.66 -9.45
CA MET A 1 -6.43 25.08 -9.83
C MET A 1 -5.12 25.75 -10.20
N ASP A 2 -4.17 25.90 -9.27
CA ASP A 2 -2.93 26.67 -9.51
C ASP A 2 -2.07 26.20 -10.69
N GLN A 3 -1.96 24.88 -10.90
CA GLN A 3 -1.21 24.35 -12.04
C GLN A 3 -1.91 24.61 -13.38
N MET A 4 -3.26 24.59 -13.42
CA MET A 4 -4.02 24.90 -14.63
C MET A 4 -3.88 26.38 -15.00
N HIS A 5 -4.03 27.28 -14.02
CA HIS A 5 -3.82 28.72 -14.21
C HIS A 5 -2.40 29.02 -14.71
N LYS A 6 -1.36 28.37 -14.15
CA LYS A 6 0.03 28.53 -14.60
C LYS A 6 0.25 28.13 -16.05
N GLN A 7 -0.54 27.18 -16.55
CA GLN A 7 -0.50 26.72 -17.95
C GLN A 7 -1.47 27.49 -18.86
N GLY A 8 -2.17 28.50 -18.34
CA GLY A 8 -3.11 29.33 -19.11
C GLY A 8 -4.49 28.70 -19.33
N PHE A 9 -4.84 27.65 -18.58
CA PHE A 9 -6.16 27.01 -18.64
C PHE A 9 -7.13 27.61 -17.60
N ASP A 10 -8.41 27.72 -17.94
CA ASP A 10 -9.48 28.06 -17.01
C ASP A 10 -10.01 26.79 -16.32
N PRO A 11 -9.78 26.61 -15.02
CA PRO A 11 -10.27 25.43 -14.31
C PRO A 11 -11.77 25.50 -13.96
N ASN A 12 -12.45 26.62 -14.26
CA ASN A 12 -13.90 26.74 -14.11
C ASN A 12 -14.65 26.46 -15.42
N ASP A 13 -13.94 26.20 -16.53
CA ASP A 13 -14.58 25.76 -17.77
C ASP A 13 -15.22 24.38 -17.55
N ASN A 14 -16.55 24.37 -17.51
CA ASN A 14 -17.37 23.18 -17.32
C ASN A 14 -18.08 22.74 -18.61
N SER A 15 -17.59 23.20 -19.77
CA SER A 15 -18.10 22.77 -21.08
C SER A 15 -18.09 21.25 -21.19
N THR A 16 -19.10 20.69 -21.85
CA THR A 16 -19.18 19.27 -22.24
C THR A 16 -19.25 19.11 -23.76
N ASP A 17 -18.86 20.15 -24.51
CA ASP A 17 -18.76 20.12 -25.96
C ASP A 17 -17.64 19.17 -26.39
N LEU A 18 -18.03 18.00 -26.88
CA LEU A 18 -17.13 16.93 -27.32
C LEU A 18 -16.28 17.30 -28.55
N THR A 19 -16.51 18.45 -29.17
CA THR A 19 -15.64 18.99 -30.23
C THR A 19 -14.44 19.77 -29.69
N THR A 20 -14.38 20.02 -28.38
CA THR A 20 -13.28 20.73 -27.71
C THR A 20 -12.50 19.81 -26.77
N PRO A 21 -11.16 19.98 -26.62
CA PRO A 21 -10.37 19.14 -25.72
C PRO A 21 -10.85 19.16 -24.26
N GLN A 22 -11.19 20.35 -23.74
CA GLN A 22 -11.69 20.49 -22.37
C GLN A 22 -13.08 19.89 -22.21
N GLY A 23 -13.95 19.98 -23.21
CA GLY A 23 -15.27 19.35 -23.19
C GLY A 23 -15.19 17.83 -23.19
N VAL A 24 -14.27 17.25 -23.96
CA VAL A 24 -13.94 15.80 -23.90
C VAL A 24 -13.43 15.42 -22.50
N GLY A 25 -12.49 16.19 -21.94
CA GLY A 25 -11.93 15.93 -20.61
C GLY A 25 -12.99 15.97 -19.50
N ASN A 26 -13.82 17.01 -19.48
CA ASN A 26 -14.91 17.16 -18.52
C ASN A 26 -15.95 16.05 -18.65
N ALA A 27 -16.36 15.70 -19.87
CA ALA A 27 -17.33 14.62 -20.11
C ALA A 27 -16.79 13.26 -19.66
N ALA A 28 -15.52 12.96 -19.96
CA ALA A 28 -14.87 11.72 -19.54
C ALA A 28 -14.74 11.62 -18.00
N ALA A 29 -14.28 12.69 -17.35
CA ALA A 29 -14.16 12.75 -15.90
C ALA A 29 -15.51 12.53 -15.22
N ALA A 30 -16.56 13.19 -15.72
CA ALA A 30 -17.88 13.06 -15.16
C ALA A 30 -18.50 11.67 -15.36
N ALA A 31 -18.31 11.05 -16.52
CA ALA A 31 -18.75 9.68 -16.78
C ALA A 31 -18.10 8.69 -15.81
N ILE A 32 -16.80 8.85 -15.53
CA ILE A 32 -16.08 8.02 -14.56
C ILE A 32 -16.60 8.28 -13.14
N ILE A 33 -16.74 9.54 -12.72
CA ILE A 33 -17.24 9.88 -11.37
C ILE A 33 -18.62 9.26 -11.13
N LEU A 34 -19.53 9.39 -12.10
CA LEU A 34 -20.88 8.80 -12.01
C LEU A 34 -20.83 7.28 -11.99
N TYR A 35 -20.01 6.66 -12.84
CA TYR A 35 -19.86 5.21 -12.89
C TYR A 35 -19.26 4.64 -11.60
N ARG A 36 -18.42 5.40 -10.91
CA ARG A 36 -17.72 4.99 -9.69
C ARG A 36 -18.39 5.44 -8.39
N SER A 37 -19.45 6.25 -8.44
CA SER A 37 -19.99 6.86 -7.21
C SER A 37 -20.62 5.88 -6.22
N HIS A 38 -21.15 4.77 -6.72
CA HIS A 38 -21.67 3.64 -5.95
C HIS A 38 -21.03 2.33 -6.43
N ASP A 39 -19.72 2.36 -6.60
CA ASP A 39 -18.95 1.17 -6.96
C ASP A 39 -18.72 0.23 -5.77
N GLY A 40 -19.29 0.50 -4.60
CA GLY A 40 -19.04 -0.23 -3.37
C GLY A 40 -17.90 0.33 -2.51
N ALA A 41 -17.18 1.38 -2.93
CA ALA A 41 -16.16 2.03 -2.10
C ALA A 41 -16.75 2.90 -0.98
N ASN A 42 -18.05 3.17 -1.04
CA ASN A 42 -18.79 4.06 -0.14
C ASN A 42 -18.24 5.50 -0.11
N GLN A 43 -17.74 6.02 -1.23
CA GLN A 43 -17.11 7.34 -1.25
C GLN A 43 -18.06 8.50 -0.87
N LEU A 44 -19.37 8.31 -0.99
CA LEU A 44 -20.39 9.29 -0.63
C LEU A 44 -20.94 9.09 0.80
N GLY A 45 -20.63 7.97 1.46
CA GLY A 45 -21.18 7.63 2.78
C GLY A 45 -22.63 7.18 2.74
N ASP A 46 -23.17 6.82 1.57
CA ASP A 46 -24.59 6.52 1.36
C ASP A 46 -24.87 5.08 0.91
N GLU A 47 -23.86 4.19 0.95
CA GLU A 47 -24.09 2.75 0.79
C GLU A 47 -25.04 2.25 1.89
N VAL A 48 -25.92 1.32 1.54
CA VAL A 48 -26.90 0.77 2.48
C VAL A 48 -26.17 0.11 3.66
N GLY A 49 -26.36 0.66 4.86
CA GLY A 49 -25.70 0.21 6.09
C GLY A 49 -24.51 1.08 6.54
N SER A 50 -24.14 2.10 5.77
CA SER A 50 -23.15 3.12 6.18
C SER A 50 -23.71 4.04 7.27
N ASP A 51 -22.81 4.68 8.01
CA ASP A 51 -23.09 5.70 9.04
C ASP A 51 -23.17 7.15 8.49
N GLY A 52 -23.16 7.33 7.16
CA GLY A 52 -23.18 8.66 6.54
C GLY A 52 -21.80 9.28 6.30
N VAL A 53 -20.72 8.63 6.73
CA VAL A 53 -19.35 9.13 6.58
C VAL A 53 -18.71 8.55 5.31
N PRO A 54 -18.09 9.38 4.43
CA PRO A 54 -17.35 8.89 3.28
C PRO A 54 -16.33 7.80 3.63
N TYR A 55 -16.35 6.72 2.85
CA TYR A 55 -15.51 5.54 2.98
C TYR A 55 -15.67 4.77 4.31
N SER A 56 -16.72 5.03 5.08
CA SER A 56 -17.01 4.23 6.26
C SER A 56 -17.41 2.81 5.90
N ASP A 57 -17.22 1.90 6.86
CA ASP A 57 -17.62 0.52 6.69
C ASP A 57 -19.15 0.37 6.70
N TYR A 58 -19.68 -0.38 5.74
CA TYR A 58 -21.09 -0.78 5.65
C TYR A 58 -21.24 -2.32 5.66
N THR A 59 -20.16 -3.04 5.96
CA THR A 59 -20.09 -4.51 6.05
C THR A 59 -20.04 -5.03 7.48
N PHE A 60 -20.13 -4.11 8.46
CA PHE A 60 -20.20 -4.40 9.89
C PHE A 60 -19.05 -5.29 10.36
N TYR A 61 -17.84 -5.08 9.83
CA TYR A 61 -16.66 -5.77 10.31
C TYR A 61 -16.46 -5.46 11.80
N GLN A 62 -16.22 -6.52 12.58
CA GLN A 62 -15.88 -6.41 13.99
C GLN A 62 -14.69 -7.34 14.25
N PRO A 63 -13.57 -6.83 14.78
CA PRO A 63 -12.43 -7.68 15.10
C PRO A 63 -12.77 -8.61 16.26
N ILE A 64 -12.28 -9.85 16.20
CA ILE A 64 -12.44 -10.82 17.30
C ILE A 64 -11.64 -10.37 18.55
N ASN A 65 -10.48 -9.76 18.31
CA ASN A 65 -9.64 -9.21 19.35
C ASN A 65 -9.97 -7.74 19.61
N SER A 66 -9.74 -7.32 20.84
CA SER A 66 -9.80 -5.91 21.24
C SER A 66 -8.39 -5.39 21.50
N VAL A 67 -8.26 -4.06 21.65
CA VAL A 67 -7.01 -3.44 22.10
C VAL A 67 -6.53 -4.07 23.42
N ALA A 68 -7.44 -4.26 24.37
CA ALA A 68 -7.11 -4.72 25.72
C ALA A 68 -6.88 -6.24 25.83
N LYS A 69 -7.41 -7.04 24.90
CA LYS A 69 -7.43 -8.50 25.02
C LYS A 69 -7.38 -9.20 23.67
N ILE A 70 -6.42 -10.12 23.55
CA ILE A 70 -6.33 -11.13 22.49
C ILE A 70 -7.23 -12.30 22.91
N ASN A 71 -8.41 -12.43 22.29
CA ASN A 71 -9.32 -13.55 22.47
C ASN A 71 -8.94 -14.74 21.57
N ASP A 72 -8.45 -14.46 20.36
CA ASP A 72 -8.00 -15.46 19.40
C ASP A 72 -6.72 -14.97 18.68
N PRO A 73 -5.55 -15.57 18.94
CA PRO A 73 -4.28 -15.11 18.38
C PRO A 73 -4.12 -15.36 16.87
N ASP A 74 -4.98 -16.17 16.24
CA ASP A 74 -5.01 -16.33 14.78
C ASP A 74 -5.60 -15.08 14.08
N HIS A 75 -6.36 -14.26 14.80
CA HIS A 75 -7.08 -13.11 14.25
C HIS A 75 -6.39 -11.77 14.50
N TRP A 76 -6.70 -10.78 13.65
CA TRP A 76 -6.15 -9.43 13.74
C TRP A 76 -6.57 -8.75 15.05
N GLN A 77 -5.68 -7.90 15.56
CA GLN A 77 -5.91 -7.11 16.76
C GLN A 77 -5.77 -5.62 16.40
N PRO A 78 -6.80 -4.78 16.63
CA PRO A 78 -6.63 -3.34 16.60
C PRO A 78 -5.71 -2.90 17.74
N ILE A 79 -4.83 -1.93 17.48
CA ILE A 79 -3.84 -1.44 18.44
C ILE A 79 -3.91 0.08 18.57
N GLU A 80 -3.36 0.60 19.67
CA GLU A 80 -3.23 2.03 19.90
C GLU A 80 -1.96 2.60 19.24
N PHE A 81 -2.12 3.78 18.63
CA PHE A 81 -1.05 4.62 18.13
C PHE A 81 -0.97 5.90 18.97
N ASP A 82 0.20 6.55 18.95
CA ASP A 82 0.33 7.91 19.46
C ASP A 82 -0.38 8.89 18.52
N ASP A 83 -1.23 9.76 19.08
CA ASP A 83 -1.76 10.93 18.38
C ASP A 83 -0.70 12.03 18.40
N PRO A 84 -0.44 12.72 17.26
CA PRO A 84 0.42 13.91 17.23
C PRO A 84 0.12 14.98 18.31
N ASN A 85 -1.11 15.03 18.83
CA ASN A 85 -1.51 15.96 19.90
C ASN A 85 -1.28 15.42 21.33
N GLY A 86 -0.58 14.28 21.49
CA GLY A 86 -0.22 13.70 22.78
C GLY A 86 -1.26 12.73 23.37
N GLY A 87 -2.25 12.32 22.58
CA GLY A 87 -3.25 11.32 22.93
C GLY A 87 -2.93 9.90 22.41
N LYS A 88 -3.91 9.01 22.51
CA LYS A 88 -3.91 7.69 21.86
C LYS A 88 -5.07 7.62 20.86
N ILE A 89 -4.81 7.01 19.71
CA ILE A 89 -5.84 6.71 18.71
C ILE A 89 -5.85 5.22 18.41
N THR A 90 -7.05 4.63 18.31
CA THR A 90 -7.24 3.27 17.82
C THR A 90 -7.98 3.34 16.50
N LEU A 91 -7.43 2.71 15.48
CA LEU A 91 -8.05 2.61 14.17
C LEU A 91 -8.61 1.20 13.96
N GLY A 92 -9.86 1.12 13.49
CA GLY A 92 -10.45 -0.14 13.01
C GLY A 92 -9.84 -0.56 11.67
N PHE A 93 -10.30 -1.70 11.14
CA PHE A 93 -9.90 -2.14 9.80
C PHE A 93 -10.32 -1.06 8.79
N ILE A 94 -9.35 -0.36 8.19
CA ILE A 94 -9.63 0.66 7.18
C ILE A 94 -10.29 -0.01 5.96
N THR A 95 -11.45 0.54 5.57
CA THR A 95 -12.23 0.15 4.39
C THR A 95 -12.38 -1.37 4.24
N PRO A 96 -12.91 -2.08 5.24
CA PRO A 96 -12.98 -3.55 5.24
C PRO A 96 -13.91 -4.06 4.13
N HIS A 97 -14.74 -3.19 3.57
CA HIS A 97 -15.62 -3.41 2.42
C HIS A 97 -14.92 -3.33 1.07
N TRP A 98 -13.62 -2.98 0.99
CA TRP A 98 -12.95 -2.73 -0.29
C TRP A 98 -12.98 -3.92 -1.26
N TYR A 99 -13.13 -5.13 -0.75
CA TYR A 99 -13.33 -6.33 -1.56
C TYR A 99 -14.65 -6.32 -2.37
N ARG A 100 -15.63 -5.50 -1.99
CA ARG A 100 -16.91 -5.32 -2.71
C ARG A 100 -16.82 -4.26 -3.81
N VAL A 101 -15.71 -3.53 -3.88
CA VAL A 101 -15.55 -2.49 -4.88
C VAL A 101 -15.57 -3.12 -6.27
N LYS A 102 -16.36 -2.54 -7.18
CA LYS A 102 -16.48 -2.98 -8.56
C LYS A 102 -15.09 -2.95 -9.23
N PRO A 103 -14.53 -4.08 -9.64
CA PRO A 103 -13.22 -4.09 -10.28
C PRO A 103 -13.26 -3.44 -11.67
N PHE A 104 -12.09 -3.12 -12.21
CA PHE A 104 -11.92 -2.73 -13.59
C PHE A 104 -12.01 -3.93 -14.53
N ALA A 105 -11.23 -4.97 -14.26
CA ALA A 105 -11.09 -6.13 -15.12
C ALA A 105 -11.41 -7.45 -14.41
N LEU A 106 -11.10 -7.60 -13.12
CA LEU A 106 -11.49 -8.81 -12.36
C LEU A 106 -13.01 -9.05 -12.43
N GLN A 107 -13.42 -10.32 -12.53
CA GLN A 107 -14.82 -10.70 -12.45
C GLN A 107 -15.31 -10.73 -11.01
N LYS A 108 -14.45 -11.18 -10.09
CA LYS A 108 -14.71 -11.24 -8.65
C LYS A 108 -13.43 -10.91 -7.90
N SER A 109 -13.59 -10.32 -6.71
CA SER A 109 -12.47 -10.02 -5.82
C SER A 109 -11.70 -11.28 -5.39
N ASP A 110 -12.38 -12.43 -5.38
CA ASP A 110 -11.88 -13.66 -4.80
C ASP A 110 -11.36 -14.71 -5.78
N GLN A 111 -11.43 -14.43 -7.08
CA GLN A 111 -11.10 -15.41 -8.12
C GLN A 111 -9.64 -15.92 -8.03
N PHE A 112 -8.75 -15.15 -7.39
CA PHE A 112 -7.36 -15.52 -7.17
C PHE A 112 -6.98 -15.63 -5.69
N ARG A 113 -7.96 -15.58 -4.77
CA ARG A 113 -7.72 -15.66 -3.33
C ARG A 113 -6.79 -16.86 -3.03
N PRO A 114 -5.63 -16.63 -2.39
CA PRO A 114 -4.75 -17.71 -1.95
C PRO A 114 -5.42 -18.66 -0.97
N GLY A 115 -4.76 -19.78 -0.65
CA GLY A 115 -5.20 -20.66 0.43
C GLY A 115 -5.14 -19.98 1.82
N PRO A 116 -5.62 -20.64 2.89
CA PRO A 116 -5.56 -20.07 4.23
C PRO A 116 -4.11 -19.86 4.71
N PRO A 117 -3.85 -18.80 5.51
CA PRO A 117 -2.53 -18.59 6.11
C PRO A 117 -2.20 -19.65 7.17
N PRO A 118 -0.91 -19.81 7.53
CA PRO A 118 -0.50 -20.66 8.63
C PRO A 118 -1.12 -20.17 9.95
N LYS A 119 -1.47 -21.11 10.83
CA LYS A 119 -2.10 -20.85 12.14
C LYS A 119 -1.10 -20.87 13.29
N ILE A 120 -1.49 -20.38 14.45
CA ILE A 120 -0.67 -20.22 15.67
C ILE A 120 -0.01 -21.51 16.17
N ASN A 121 -0.61 -22.66 15.92
CA ASN A 121 -0.06 -23.95 16.30
C ASN A 121 0.88 -24.58 15.24
N SER A 122 1.05 -23.92 14.09
CA SER A 122 1.94 -24.41 13.03
C SER A 122 3.40 -24.05 13.32
N SER A 123 4.31 -24.95 12.97
CA SER A 123 5.76 -24.66 12.99
C SER A 123 6.12 -23.53 12.03
N GLN A 124 5.43 -23.46 10.88
CA GLN A 124 5.64 -22.42 9.88
C GLN A 124 5.42 -21.02 10.45
N LEU A 125 4.27 -20.74 11.09
CA LEU A 125 4.01 -19.41 11.64
C LEU A 125 5.02 -19.03 12.73
N ARG A 126 5.46 -20.01 13.54
CA ARG A 126 6.50 -19.77 14.54
C ARG A 126 7.83 -19.37 13.90
N ILE A 127 8.28 -20.11 12.88
CA ILE A 127 9.53 -19.84 12.16
C ILE A 127 9.48 -18.45 11.51
N GLU A 128 8.38 -18.10 10.84
CA GLU A 128 8.25 -16.79 10.18
C GLU A 128 8.11 -15.64 11.18
N THR A 129 7.56 -15.88 12.38
CA THR A 129 7.57 -14.89 13.47
C THR A 129 8.99 -14.68 14.00
N ASP A 130 9.77 -15.74 14.13
CA ASP A 130 11.16 -15.68 14.57
C ASP A 130 12.05 -14.96 13.54
N GLU A 131 11.76 -15.11 12.25
CA GLU A 131 12.38 -14.34 11.18
C GLU A 131 12.10 -12.83 11.32
N VAL A 132 10.88 -12.43 11.66
CA VAL A 132 10.53 -11.02 11.92
C VAL A 132 11.33 -10.47 13.11
N ILE A 133 11.44 -11.21 14.21
CA ILE A 133 12.25 -10.83 15.36
C ILE A 133 13.72 -10.69 14.95
N SER A 134 14.23 -11.65 14.18
CA SER A 134 15.61 -11.66 13.67
C SER A 134 15.92 -10.42 12.83
N TYR A 135 15.05 -10.08 11.88
CA TYR A 135 15.21 -8.85 11.10
C TYR A 135 15.18 -7.61 11.97
N ASN A 136 14.18 -7.48 12.85
CA ASN A 136 14.04 -6.33 13.73
C ASN A 136 15.28 -6.10 14.62
N ALA A 137 15.94 -7.18 15.07
CA ALA A 137 17.18 -7.11 15.84
C ALA A 137 18.45 -6.82 15.01
N ASN A 138 18.43 -7.05 13.69
CA ASN A 138 19.64 -7.04 12.86
C ASN A 138 19.53 -6.14 11.62
N LEU A 139 18.62 -5.16 11.59
CA LEU A 139 18.50 -4.23 10.47
C LEU A 139 19.82 -3.47 10.22
N THR A 140 20.38 -3.68 9.04
CA THR A 140 21.46 -2.84 8.50
C THR A 140 20.94 -1.46 8.10
N THR A 141 21.82 -0.48 7.89
CA THR A 141 21.44 0.86 7.39
C THR A 141 20.73 0.80 6.04
N THR A 142 21.19 -0.06 5.12
CA THR A 142 20.51 -0.32 3.84
C THR A 142 19.09 -0.85 4.05
N GLN A 143 18.90 -1.81 4.96
CA GLN A 143 17.58 -2.36 5.24
C GLN A 143 16.66 -1.34 5.92
N LYS A 144 17.17 -0.52 6.86
CA LYS A 144 16.41 0.61 7.42
C LYS A 144 15.95 1.58 6.33
N ALA A 145 16.84 1.93 5.40
CA ALA A 145 16.52 2.79 4.27
C ALA A 145 15.46 2.18 3.34
N ILE A 146 15.52 0.87 3.08
CA ILE A 146 14.50 0.14 2.31
C ILE A 146 13.15 0.13 3.03
N VAL A 147 13.13 -0.20 4.33
CA VAL A 147 11.90 -0.21 5.14
C VAL A 147 11.25 1.16 5.12
N GLU A 148 12.02 2.23 5.32
CA GLU A 148 11.51 3.60 5.30
C GLU A 148 11.05 4.02 3.92
N TYR A 149 11.81 3.67 2.87
CA TYR A 149 11.41 3.97 1.51
C TYR A 149 10.05 3.34 1.22
N MET A 150 9.85 2.05 1.51
CA MET A 150 8.60 1.35 1.19
C MET A 150 7.46 1.63 2.18
N ARG A 151 7.75 2.03 3.42
CA ARG A 151 6.74 2.42 4.40
C ARG A 151 6.19 3.82 4.12
N ASP A 152 6.98 4.63 3.40
CA ASP A 152 6.63 6.00 3.08
C ASP A 152 6.50 6.93 4.31
N GLY A 153 6.40 8.24 4.05
CA GLY A 153 6.06 9.23 5.07
C GLY A 153 4.58 9.64 5.03
N PRO A 154 4.08 10.36 6.05
CA PRO A 154 2.68 10.83 6.11
C PRO A 154 2.25 11.69 4.91
N ASN A 155 3.19 12.31 4.21
CA ASN A 155 2.94 13.12 3.01
C ASN A 155 3.25 12.38 1.69
N SER A 156 3.27 11.04 1.69
CA SER A 156 3.66 10.26 0.51
C SER A 156 2.49 9.89 -0.40
N THR A 157 2.85 9.35 -1.56
CA THR A 157 1.96 8.83 -2.60
C THR A 157 1.61 7.35 -2.38
N GLY A 158 1.96 6.77 -1.24
CA GLY A 158 1.74 5.35 -0.92
C GLY A 158 2.27 4.38 -1.98
N GLN A 159 1.89 3.10 -1.84
CA GLN A 159 2.42 2.06 -2.72
C GLN A 159 1.97 2.22 -4.18
N ALA A 160 0.71 2.57 -4.44
CA ALA A 160 0.26 2.79 -5.82
C ALA A 160 1.00 3.97 -6.47
N GLY A 161 1.25 5.04 -5.73
CA GLY A 161 1.98 6.18 -6.26
C GLY A 161 3.47 5.92 -6.49
N HIS A 162 4.10 5.00 -5.76
CA HIS A 162 5.43 4.51 -6.12
C HIS A 162 5.46 3.93 -7.52
N TRP A 163 4.49 3.07 -7.86
CA TRP A 163 4.41 2.49 -9.20
C TRP A 163 4.07 3.52 -10.28
N LEU A 164 3.29 4.56 -9.96
CA LEU A 164 3.08 5.69 -10.86
C LEU A 164 4.36 6.54 -11.04
N ARG A 165 5.19 6.72 -10.00
CA ARG A 165 6.50 7.37 -10.13
C ARG A 165 7.46 6.53 -10.98
N LEU A 166 7.45 5.21 -10.84
CA LEU A 166 8.19 4.29 -11.71
C LEU A 166 7.71 4.40 -13.16
N ALA A 167 6.40 4.49 -13.40
CA ALA A 167 5.85 4.74 -14.73
C ALA A 167 6.36 6.07 -15.32
N GLN A 168 6.49 7.14 -14.53
CA GLN A 168 7.11 8.39 -14.99
C GLN A 168 8.59 8.21 -15.34
N MET A 169 9.33 7.37 -14.60
CA MET A 169 10.72 7.04 -14.93
C MET A 169 10.80 6.26 -16.25
N VAL A 170 9.91 5.29 -16.46
CA VAL A 170 9.80 4.52 -17.72
C VAL A 170 9.47 5.44 -18.89
N SER A 171 8.48 6.32 -18.75
CA SER A 171 8.15 7.35 -19.75
C SER A 171 9.37 8.14 -20.20
N ARG A 172 10.15 8.66 -19.24
CA ARG A 172 11.37 9.43 -19.51
C ARG A 172 12.48 8.59 -20.14
N ARG A 173 12.70 7.37 -19.63
CA ARG A 173 13.73 6.44 -20.12
C ARG A 173 13.46 6.05 -21.57
N ASP A 174 12.22 5.69 -21.88
CA ASP A 174 11.80 5.15 -23.17
C ASP A 174 11.36 6.25 -24.15
N LYS A 175 11.34 7.51 -23.71
CA LYS A 175 10.94 8.69 -24.47
C LYS A 175 9.53 8.53 -25.06
N ASN A 176 8.60 8.09 -24.23
CA ASN A 176 7.21 7.93 -24.62
C ASN A 176 6.62 9.26 -25.11
N ASP A 177 5.67 9.16 -26.03
CA ASP A 177 4.75 10.24 -26.37
C ASP A 177 3.49 10.21 -25.48
N LEU A 178 2.59 11.16 -25.69
CA LEU A 178 1.35 11.29 -24.91
C LEU A 178 0.48 10.02 -25.00
N ASP A 179 0.34 9.45 -26.19
CA ASP A 179 -0.53 8.28 -26.42
C ASP A 179 0.00 7.06 -25.67
N ARG A 180 1.32 6.84 -25.69
CA ARG A 180 1.94 5.75 -24.95
C ARG A 180 1.89 6.00 -23.44
N ASP A 181 2.07 7.24 -22.99
CA ASP A 181 1.98 7.58 -21.57
C ASP A 181 0.57 7.41 -21.00
N VAL A 182 -0.48 7.84 -21.72
CA VAL A 182 -1.86 7.62 -21.27
C VAL A 182 -2.12 6.12 -21.06
N LYS A 183 -1.67 5.26 -21.99
CA LYS A 183 -1.80 3.80 -21.86
C LYS A 183 -0.96 3.24 -20.71
N LEU A 184 0.26 3.75 -20.50
CA LEU A 184 1.14 3.32 -19.42
C LEU A 184 0.54 3.63 -18.04
N PHE A 185 0.16 4.88 -17.80
CA PHE A 185 -0.43 5.30 -16.51
C PHE A 185 -1.78 4.64 -16.27
N PHE A 186 -2.61 4.48 -17.30
CA PHE A 186 -3.85 3.73 -17.22
C PHE A 186 -3.59 2.28 -16.80
N SER A 187 -2.65 1.59 -17.45
CA SER A 187 -2.29 0.19 -17.14
C SER A 187 -1.89 0.02 -15.68
N VAL A 188 -0.97 0.85 -15.19
CA VAL A 188 -0.47 0.78 -13.82
C VAL A 188 -1.58 1.12 -12.82
N GLY A 189 -2.35 2.17 -13.08
CA GLY A 189 -3.42 2.63 -12.20
C GLY A 189 -4.52 1.59 -11.99
N VAL A 190 -5.09 1.05 -13.08
CA VAL A 190 -6.18 0.06 -12.97
C VAL A 190 -5.71 -1.31 -12.46
N THR A 191 -4.45 -1.64 -12.69
CA THR A 191 -3.86 -2.89 -12.15
C THR A 191 -3.63 -2.78 -10.66
N ALA A 192 -3.06 -1.67 -10.17
CA ALA A 192 -2.92 -1.42 -8.74
C ALA A 192 -4.29 -1.45 -8.05
N PHE A 193 -5.29 -0.87 -8.71
CA PHE A 193 -6.66 -0.82 -8.22
C PHE A 193 -7.28 -2.22 -8.02
N ASP A 194 -7.26 -3.07 -9.04
CA ASP A 194 -7.78 -4.44 -8.95
C ASP A 194 -6.94 -5.33 -8.02
N ALA A 195 -5.62 -5.11 -7.96
CA ALA A 195 -4.74 -5.82 -7.03
C ALA A 195 -5.10 -5.52 -5.56
N PHE A 196 -5.48 -4.28 -5.24
CA PHE A 196 -5.96 -3.95 -3.91
C PHE A 196 -7.30 -4.60 -3.58
N ILE A 197 -8.24 -4.67 -4.53
CA ILE A 197 -9.51 -5.37 -4.34
C ILE A 197 -9.26 -6.85 -3.98
N ALA A 198 -8.38 -7.52 -4.72
CA ALA A 198 -8.03 -8.92 -4.46
C ALA A 198 -7.29 -9.13 -3.12
N ALA A 199 -6.40 -8.20 -2.75
CA ALA A 199 -5.71 -8.26 -1.47
C ALA A 199 -6.67 -8.04 -0.28
N TRP A 200 -7.59 -7.08 -0.38
CA TRP A 200 -8.57 -6.80 0.68
C TRP A 200 -9.57 -7.93 0.85
N ASP A 201 -9.91 -8.64 -0.23
CA ASP A 201 -10.71 -9.87 -0.15
C ASP A 201 -10.05 -10.92 0.76
N SER A 202 -8.77 -11.22 0.52
CA SER A 202 -8.01 -12.16 1.34
C SER A 202 -7.94 -11.71 2.81
N LYS A 203 -7.65 -10.42 3.04
CA LYS A 203 -7.59 -9.83 4.39
C LYS A 203 -8.92 -9.95 5.13
N ARG A 204 -10.02 -9.69 4.42
CA ARG A 204 -11.36 -9.72 5.00
C ARG A 204 -11.82 -11.13 5.35
N VAL A 205 -11.44 -12.12 4.54
CA VAL A 205 -11.81 -13.53 4.72
C VAL A 205 -10.99 -14.19 5.82
N TYR A 206 -9.67 -13.97 5.84
CA TYR A 206 -8.79 -14.65 6.78
C TYR A 206 -8.60 -13.91 8.10
N ASP A 207 -8.84 -12.59 8.11
CA ASP A 207 -8.73 -11.73 9.29
C ASP A 207 -7.45 -11.99 10.11
N SER A 208 -6.34 -12.30 9.43
CA SER A 208 -5.19 -12.91 10.10
C SER A 208 -4.42 -11.93 10.99
N SER A 209 -3.80 -12.50 12.01
CA SER A 209 -2.92 -11.81 12.95
C SER A 209 -1.70 -11.14 12.29
N ARG A 210 -1.02 -10.30 13.07
CA ARG A 210 0.15 -9.49 12.67
C ARG A 210 1.35 -9.84 13.56
N PRO A 211 2.60 -9.62 13.11
CA PRO A 211 3.77 -9.88 13.94
C PRO A 211 3.74 -9.18 15.30
N TRP A 212 3.17 -7.98 15.40
CA TRP A 212 2.91 -7.29 16.67
C TRP A 212 2.24 -8.19 17.72
N THR A 213 1.16 -8.88 17.32
CA THR A 213 0.37 -9.76 18.18
C THR A 213 1.06 -11.10 18.34
N LEU A 214 1.63 -11.66 17.26
CA LEU A 214 2.28 -12.97 17.26
C LEU A 214 3.51 -13.00 18.17
N VAL A 215 4.40 -12.02 18.10
CA VAL A 215 5.59 -11.95 18.96
C VAL A 215 5.18 -11.89 20.43
N ARG A 216 4.22 -11.01 20.76
CA ARG A 216 3.68 -10.87 22.12
C ARG A 216 3.02 -12.14 22.63
N HIS A 217 2.32 -12.86 21.77
CA HIS A 217 1.63 -14.10 22.13
C HIS A 217 2.64 -15.24 22.36
N TYR A 218 3.53 -15.47 21.40
CA TYR A 218 4.47 -16.59 21.41
C TYR A 218 5.56 -16.50 22.47
N TYR A 219 5.91 -15.27 22.87
CA TYR A 219 7.00 -14.97 23.78
C TYR A 219 6.53 -14.24 25.04
N ALA A 220 5.24 -14.28 25.36
CA ALA A 220 4.70 -13.72 26.61
C ALA A 220 5.51 -14.22 27.83
N GLY A 221 5.88 -13.28 28.71
CA GLY A 221 6.71 -13.53 29.89
C GLY A 221 8.21 -13.69 29.61
N ASN A 222 8.63 -13.68 28.34
CA ASN A 222 10.03 -13.86 27.93
C ASN A 222 10.62 -12.57 27.35
N GLN A 223 11.94 -12.60 27.13
CA GLN A 223 12.68 -11.53 26.48
C GLN A 223 13.14 -11.96 25.08
N VAL A 224 13.19 -11.01 24.16
CA VAL A 224 13.68 -11.15 22.79
C VAL A 224 14.71 -10.07 22.50
N LYS A 225 15.50 -10.21 21.43
CA LYS A 225 16.26 -9.07 20.88
C LYS A 225 15.35 -8.26 19.97
N GLY A 226 15.42 -6.94 20.04
CA GLY A 226 14.66 -6.07 19.15
C GLY A 226 15.10 -4.61 19.21
N TRP A 227 14.69 -3.87 18.19
CA TRP A 227 14.82 -2.43 18.16
C TRP A 227 13.99 -1.81 19.28
N LEU A 228 14.63 -0.98 20.09
CA LEU A 228 14.02 -0.37 21.27
C LEU A 228 13.30 0.94 20.93
N GLY A 229 13.28 1.40 19.69
CA GLY A 229 12.75 2.72 19.34
C GLY A 229 13.83 3.77 19.05
N PRO A 230 13.42 4.99 18.65
CA PRO A 230 14.32 5.99 18.11
C PRO A 230 15.47 6.36 19.05
N GLY A 231 16.71 6.22 18.56
CA GLY A 231 17.92 6.58 19.30
C GLY A 231 18.31 5.63 20.43
N ARG A 232 17.55 4.55 20.65
CA ARG A 232 17.80 3.56 21.71
C ARG A 232 18.50 2.30 21.20
N GLY A 233 18.65 2.18 19.89
CA GLY A 233 19.33 1.05 19.25
C GLY A 233 18.57 -0.26 19.42
N VAL A 234 19.28 -1.37 19.24
CA VAL A 234 18.79 -2.73 19.49
C VAL A 234 19.31 -3.20 20.85
N ALA A 235 18.45 -3.82 21.65
CA ALA A 235 18.90 -4.57 22.82
C ALA A 235 17.92 -5.68 23.18
N THR A 236 18.15 -6.32 24.33
CA THR A 236 17.16 -7.22 24.91
C THR A 236 15.95 -6.44 25.41
N VAL A 237 14.76 -6.88 25.01
CA VAL A 237 13.47 -6.26 25.33
C VAL A 237 12.48 -7.33 25.75
N ARG A 238 11.54 -7.00 26.63
CA ARG A 238 10.41 -7.90 26.91
C ARG A 238 9.58 -8.07 25.63
N ALA A 239 9.08 -9.27 25.37
CA ALA A 239 8.25 -9.50 24.19
C ALA A 239 6.99 -8.61 24.17
N GLU A 240 6.46 -8.24 25.35
CA GLU A 240 5.33 -7.30 25.46
C GLU A 240 5.65 -5.88 24.98
N ASP A 241 6.92 -5.48 25.08
CA ASP A 241 7.42 -4.16 24.69
C ASP A 241 8.03 -4.16 23.27
N TRP A 242 8.13 -5.33 22.62
CA TRP A 242 8.65 -5.45 21.26
C TRP A 242 7.76 -4.72 20.26
N HIS A 243 8.35 -3.99 19.32
CA HIS A 243 7.58 -3.35 18.26
C HIS A 243 8.31 -3.32 16.91
N PRO A 244 7.54 -3.24 15.80
CA PRO A 244 8.06 -2.99 14.46
C PRO A 244 9.03 -1.80 14.41
N TYR A 245 9.93 -1.79 13.43
CA TYR A 245 10.77 -0.63 13.12
C TYR A 245 9.90 0.44 12.45
N SER A 246 9.23 1.23 13.29
CA SER A 246 8.29 2.27 12.90
C SER A 246 8.10 3.30 14.03
N PRO A 247 7.73 4.56 13.73
CA PRO A 247 7.26 5.52 14.72
C PRO A 247 6.02 5.03 15.46
N LEU A 248 5.89 5.44 16.72
CA LEU A 248 4.74 5.07 17.56
C LEU A 248 3.41 5.67 17.07
N THR A 249 3.46 6.71 16.23
CA THR A 249 2.28 7.26 15.54
C THR A 249 1.78 6.37 14.40
N PHE A 250 2.55 5.37 13.98
CA PHE A 250 2.16 4.40 12.94
C PHE A 250 2.92 3.07 13.09
N ILE A 251 2.59 2.29 14.13
CA ILE A 251 3.31 1.06 14.49
C ILE A 251 3.09 -0.07 13.49
N THR A 252 1.85 -0.35 13.12
CA THR A 252 1.47 -1.33 12.09
C THR A 252 0.23 -0.85 11.35
N PRO A 253 0.05 -1.15 10.05
CA PRO A 253 -1.14 -0.72 9.34
C PRO A 253 -2.43 -1.30 9.95
N PRO A 254 -3.51 -0.50 10.07
CA PRO A 254 -4.73 -0.89 10.76
C PRO A 254 -5.65 -1.76 9.88
N PHE A 255 -5.17 -2.98 9.60
CA PHE A 255 -5.90 -4.02 8.86
C PHE A 255 -5.21 -5.39 9.04
N PRO A 256 -5.91 -6.51 8.79
CA PRO A 256 -5.35 -7.87 8.89
C PRO A 256 -4.08 -8.11 8.07
N GLY A 257 -3.31 -9.14 8.43
CA GLY A 257 -2.01 -9.47 7.82
C GLY A 257 -2.13 -10.02 6.39
N TYR A 258 -2.89 -11.09 6.20
CA TYR A 258 -2.76 -11.93 5.02
C TYR A 258 -3.73 -11.56 3.90
N VAL A 259 -3.30 -11.33 2.66
CA VAL A 259 -1.90 -11.23 2.19
C VAL A 259 -1.35 -9.80 2.34
N SER A 260 -0.04 -9.61 2.14
CA SER A 260 0.55 -8.28 2.05
C SER A 260 0.02 -7.52 0.83
N GLY A 261 -0.75 -6.45 1.07
CA GLY A 261 -1.23 -5.56 0.01
C GLY A 261 -0.09 -4.86 -0.73
N HIS A 262 0.98 -4.51 -0.01
CA HIS A 262 2.19 -3.94 -0.63
C HIS A 262 2.82 -4.92 -1.62
N SER A 263 2.99 -6.18 -1.23
CA SER A 263 3.54 -7.22 -2.09
C SER A 263 2.64 -7.47 -3.30
N THR A 264 1.33 -7.53 -3.09
CA THR A 264 0.34 -7.76 -4.16
C THR A 264 0.37 -6.67 -5.22
N VAL A 265 0.26 -5.40 -4.82
CA VAL A 265 0.32 -4.29 -5.78
C VAL A 265 1.68 -4.21 -6.46
N SER A 266 2.76 -4.53 -5.74
CA SER A 266 4.10 -4.49 -6.30
C SER A 266 4.33 -5.49 -7.41
N ALA A 267 3.99 -6.75 -7.16
CA ALA A 267 4.09 -7.77 -8.20
C ALA A 267 3.18 -7.45 -9.38
N ALA A 268 1.94 -7.01 -9.12
CA ALA A 268 1.00 -6.69 -10.20
C ALA A 268 1.51 -5.55 -11.11
N CYS A 269 1.93 -4.43 -10.51
CA CYS A 269 2.44 -3.29 -11.27
C CYS A 269 3.78 -3.59 -11.95
N SER A 270 4.67 -4.35 -11.29
CA SER A 270 5.92 -4.82 -11.88
C SER A 270 5.65 -5.63 -13.14
N LYS A 271 4.75 -6.61 -13.05
CA LYS A 271 4.41 -7.50 -14.16
C LYS A 271 3.76 -6.72 -15.31
N ILE A 272 2.91 -5.74 -15.01
CA ILE A 272 2.32 -4.88 -16.04
C ILE A 272 3.36 -4.00 -16.72
N LEU A 273 4.33 -3.44 -15.98
CA LEU A 273 5.41 -2.69 -16.60
C LEU A 273 6.26 -3.56 -17.51
N GLU A 274 6.62 -4.78 -17.08
CA GLU A 274 7.30 -5.78 -17.92
C GLU A 274 6.52 -6.05 -19.22
N LEU A 275 5.22 -6.37 -19.11
CA LEU A 275 4.37 -6.68 -20.27
C LEU A 275 4.20 -5.47 -21.20
N PHE A 276 4.10 -4.26 -20.65
CA PHE A 276 3.92 -3.03 -21.42
C PHE A 276 5.18 -2.59 -22.18
N THR A 277 6.35 -2.71 -21.55
CA THR A 277 7.64 -2.35 -22.16
C THR A 277 8.17 -3.49 -23.03
N GLY A 278 7.72 -4.72 -22.81
CA GLY A 278 8.28 -5.94 -23.40
C GLY A 278 9.60 -6.38 -22.74
N SER A 279 9.94 -5.84 -21.57
CA SER A 279 11.19 -6.14 -20.85
C SER A 279 11.06 -5.86 -19.36
N ASP A 280 11.58 -6.77 -18.52
CA ASP A 280 11.67 -6.58 -17.07
C ASP A 280 12.76 -5.56 -16.68
N TYR A 281 13.57 -5.07 -17.63
CA TYR A 281 14.58 -4.06 -17.34
C TYR A 281 13.96 -2.76 -16.82
N PHE A 282 14.46 -2.28 -15.69
CA PHE A 282 14.12 -0.99 -15.09
C PHE A 282 15.30 -0.02 -15.18
N GLY A 283 16.42 -0.34 -14.53
CA GLY A 283 17.63 0.49 -14.49
C GLY A 283 17.51 1.72 -13.58
N GLY A 284 16.73 1.65 -12.50
CA GLY A 284 16.49 2.76 -11.59
C GLY A 284 17.47 2.83 -10.41
N THR A 285 17.71 4.03 -9.92
CA THR A 285 18.45 4.28 -8.67
C THR A 285 17.67 5.21 -7.76
N GLU A 286 17.82 5.02 -6.45
CA GLU A 286 17.20 5.88 -5.44
C GLU A 286 18.19 6.12 -4.30
N THR A 287 18.46 7.38 -3.98
CA THR A 287 19.28 7.75 -2.83
C THR A 287 18.39 7.98 -1.61
N ARG A 288 18.72 7.34 -0.50
CA ARG A 288 18.01 7.41 0.77
C ARG A 288 18.98 7.68 1.90
N LYS A 289 18.47 8.27 2.98
CA LYS A 289 19.18 8.36 4.25
C LYS A 289 18.51 7.44 5.26
N ALA A 290 19.24 6.44 5.76
CA ALA A 290 18.74 5.52 6.77
C ALA A 290 18.35 6.28 8.05
N GLY A 291 17.19 5.98 8.62
CA GLY A 291 16.67 6.64 9.82
C GLY A 291 15.94 7.95 9.53
N ALA A 292 15.90 8.47 8.30
CA ALA A 292 15.30 9.77 7.99
C ALA A 292 13.81 9.88 8.33
N LEU A 293 13.06 8.77 8.31
CA LEU A 293 11.61 8.75 8.62
C LEU A 293 11.28 8.13 9.98
N THR A 294 12.23 7.43 10.61
CA THR A 294 11.98 6.69 11.87
C THR A 294 12.79 7.27 13.02
N GLU A 295 14.01 7.72 12.75
CA GLU A 295 14.97 8.22 13.72
C GLU A 295 15.60 9.58 13.27
N PRO A 296 14.80 10.56 12.78
CA PRO A 296 15.31 11.74 12.06
C PRO A 296 16.25 12.65 12.89
N ASN A 297 16.16 12.56 14.22
CA ASN A 297 16.90 13.42 15.14
C ASN A 297 18.19 12.77 15.68
N PHE A 298 18.59 11.62 15.13
CA PHE A 298 19.74 10.86 15.59
C PHE A 298 20.78 10.71 14.49
N ASP A 299 22.05 10.74 14.87
CA ASP A 299 23.15 10.54 13.93
C ASP A 299 23.31 9.06 13.53
N CYS A 300 24.09 8.82 12.46
CA CYS A 300 24.22 7.50 11.86
C CYS A 300 24.76 6.43 12.83
N LYS A 301 25.65 6.82 13.74
CA LYS A 301 26.23 5.91 14.74
C LYS A 301 25.21 5.57 15.83
N THR A 302 24.37 6.52 16.23
CA THR A 302 23.35 6.32 17.28
C THR A 302 22.24 5.38 16.80
N ILE A 303 21.79 5.52 15.55
CA ILE A 303 20.77 4.61 15.01
C ILE A 303 21.29 3.17 14.81
N GLN A 304 22.61 2.96 14.84
CA GLN A 304 23.25 1.64 14.75
C GLN A 304 23.70 1.10 16.11
N MET A 305 23.28 1.74 17.21
CA MET A 305 23.60 1.28 18.57
C MET A 305 23.08 -0.14 18.81
N TYR A 306 23.91 -0.98 19.42
CA TYR A 306 23.57 -2.36 19.79
C TYR A 306 24.01 -2.64 21.22
N ASP A 307 23.11 -3.13 22.07
CA ASP A 307 23.31 -3.36 23.50
C ASP A 307 23.92 -2.16 24.24
N GLY A 308 23.37 -0.96 23.95
CA GLY A 308 23.82 0.31 24.53
C GLY A 308 25.19 0.78 24.05
N LYS A 309 25.81 0.08 23.09
CA LYS A 309 27.12 0.42 22.54
C LYS A 309 26.97 1.01 21.15
N ILE A 310 27.49 2.21 20.99
CA ILE A 310 27.64 2.84 19.67
C ILE A 310 28.76 2.10 18.93
N PRO A 311 28.59 1.77 17.63
CA PRO A 311 29.67 1.13 16.87
C PRO A 311 30.92 2.03 16.82
N SER A 312 32.10 1.42 16.94
CA SER A 312 33.38 2.13 16.93
C SER A 312 33.87 2.50 15.53
N ASP A 313 33.19 2.03 14.49
CA ASP A 313 33.55 2.33 13.09
C ASP A 313 33.31 3.81 12.79
N THR A 314 34.37 4.49 12.35
CA THR A 314 34.33 5.91 11.99
C THR A 314 33.90 6.17 10.54
N ASN A 315 33.77 5.12 9.71
CA ASN A 315 33.40 5.20 8.30
C ASN A 315 31.93 4.85 8.03
N LEU A 316 31.09 4.88 9.06
CA LEU A 316 29.66 4.58 8.93
C LEU A 316 28.95 5.62 8.06
N SER A 317 28.36 5.17 6.96
CA SER A 317 27.44 5.97 6.15
C SER A 317 26.00 5.49 6.33
N CYS A 318 25.11 6.46 6.45
CA CYS A 318 23.67 6.25 6.37
C CYS A 318 23.09 6.79 5.05
N ASP A 319 23.91 7.37 4.19
CA ASP A 319 23.53 7.71 2.82
C ASP A 319 23.67 6.46 1.96
N ILE A 320 22.53 5.93 1.53
CA ILE A 320 22.37 4.66 0.84
C ILE A 320 21.89 4.93 -0.58
N THR A 321 22.59 4.40 -1.58
CA THR A 321 22.09 4.34 -2.96
C THR A 321 21.54 2.94 -3.21
N LEU A 322 20.24 2.86 -3.46
CA LEU A 322 19.56 1.64 -3.89
C LEU A 322 19.57 1.59 -5.41
N THR A 323 19.86 0.41 -5.96
CA THR A 323 19.87 0.17 -7.42
C THR A 323 18.93 -0.97 -7.74
N PHE A 324 18.11 -0.80 -8.76
CA PHE A 324 17.09 -1.75 -9.18
C PHE A 324 17.28 -2.05 -10.67
N GLN A 325 17.78 -3.25 -10.99
CA GLN A 325 18.03 -3.63 -12.38
C GLN A 325 16.73 -3.95 -13.08
N THR A 326 15.82 -4.64 -12.40
CA THR A 326 14.51 -5.00 -12.95
C THR A 326 13.33 -4.44 -12.17
N PHE A 327 12.14 -4.45 -12.78
CA PHE A 327 10.90 -4.14 -12.06
C PHE A 327 10.65 -5.19 -10.98
N ASN A 328 10.93 -6.46 -11.28
CA ASN A 328 10.77 -7.54 -10.31
C ASN A 328 11.70 -7.37 -9.10
N ASP A 329 12.96 -6.92 -9.27
CA ASP A 329 13.85 -6.62 -8.15
C ASP A 329 13.22 -5.59 -7.20
N PHE A 330 12.61 -4.54 -7.77
CA PHE A 330 11.90 -3.52 -7.00
C PHE A 330 10.69 -4.11 -6.27
N ALA A 331 9.91 -4.97 -6.93
CA ALA A 331 8.75 -5.60 -6.31
C ALA A 331 9.12 -6.57 -5.18
N GLN A 332 10.16 -7.37 -5.36
CA GLN A 332 10.70 -8.26 -4.32
C GLN A 332 11.21 -7.46 -3.13
N MET A 333 11.95 -6.38 -3.38
CA MET A 333 12.42 -5.44 -2.36
C MET A 333 11.23 -4.80 -1.60
N ALA A 334 10.20 -4.37 -2.32
CA ALA A 334 8.99 -3.83 -1.72
C ALA A 334 8.29 -4.84 -0.81
N GLY A 335 8.21 -6.10 -1.24
CA GLY A 335 7.67 -7.20 -0.46
C GLY A 335 8.47 -7.50 0.80
N ILE A 336 9.77 -7.78 0.67
CA ILE A 336 10.64 -8.15 1.80
C ILE A 336 10.79 -7.02 2.82
N SER A 337 10.66 -5.76 2.39
CA SER A 337 10.64 -4.59 3.30
C SER A 337 9.59 -4.70 4.39
N ARG A 338 8.49 -5.42 4.14
CA ARG A 338 7.40 -5.55 5.09
C ARG A 338 7.71 -6.50 6.25
N ILE A 339 8.51 -7.54 5.97
CA ILE A 339 9.01 -8.48 6.97
C ILE A 339 10.14 -7.81 7.76
N MET A 340 11.07 -7.17 7.05
CA MET A 340 12.16 -6.42 7.66
C MET A 340 11.66 -5.35 8.65
N GLY A 341 10.60 -4.64 8.27
CA GLY A 341 9.98 -3.63 9.13
C GLY A 341 9.16 -4.20 10.29
N GLY A 342 8.81 -5.50 10.27
CA GLY A 342 8.01 -6.16 11.30
C GLY A 342 6.49 -6.06 11.11
N TYR A 343 6.01 -5.82 9.89
CA TYR A 343 4.59 -5.63 9.59
C TYR A 343 3.87 -6.89 9.10
N HIS A 344 4.62 -7.80 8.47
CA HIS A 344 4.11 -9.00 7.80
C HIS A 344 5.05 -10.18 8.06
N ILE A 345 4.52 -11.40 7.99
CA ILE A 345 5.30 -12.64 7.94
C ILE A 345 5.65 -12.98 6.48
N GLN A 346 6.56 -13.93 6.26
CA GLN A 346 7.04 -14.27 4.92
C GLN A 346 5.93 -14.85 4.02
N THR A 347 5.00 -15.63 4.58
CA THR A 347 3.84 -16.14 3.84
C THR A 347 2.94 -15.01 3.31
N ASP A 348 2.69 -13.96 4.09
CA ASP A 348 1.93 -12.79 3.62
C ASP A 348 2.57 -12.16 2.38
N ASN A 349 3.92 -12.15 2.34
CA ASN A 349 4.68 -11.59 1.24
C ASN A 349 4.66 -12.49 0.01
N ILE A 350 5.01 -13.77 0.15
CA ILE A 350 5.09 -14.72 -0.98
C ILE A 350 3.73 -14.87 -1.67
N GLU A 351 2.67 -15.05 -0.88
CA GLU A 351 1.32 -15.21 -1.42
C GLU A 351 0.78 -13.90 -1.98
N GLY A 352 1.17 -12.75 -1.40
CA GLY A 352 0.89 -11.44 -1.96
C GLY A 352 1.54 -11.24 -3.33
N LEU A 353 2.84 -11.52 -3.47
CA LEU A 353 3.54 -11.43 -4.76
C LEU A 353 2.89 -12.37 -5.80
N THR A 354 2.57 -13.60 -5.41
CA THR A 354 1.89 -14.57 -6.27
C THR A 354 0.53 -14.07 -6.73
N LEU A 355 -0.28 -13.53 -5.82
CA LEU A 355 -1.58 -12.95 -6.12
C LEU A 355 -1.46 -11.79 -7.11
N GLY A 356 -0.49 -10.89 -6.89
CA GLY A 356 -0.26 -9.74 -7.75
C GLY A 356 0.07 -10.13 -9.20
N ASN A 357 0.94 -11.12 -9.38
CA ASN A 357 1.26 -11.64 -10.72
C ASN A 357 0.03 -12.20 -11.44
N ARG A 358 -0.80 -12.99 -10.74
CA ARG A 358 -2.04 -13.54 -11.31
C ARG A 358 -3.04 -12.45 -11.72
N VAL A 359 -3.14 -11.38 -10.92
CA VAL A 359 -3.96 -10.21 -11.25
C VAL A 359 -3.44 -9.55 -12.52
N ALA A 360 -2.14 -9.28 -12.62
CA ALA A 360 -1.56 -8.65 -13.81
C ALA A 360 -1.76 -9.48 -15.09
N ASP A 361 -1.50 -10.79 -15.04
CA ASP A 361 -1.69 -11.69 -16.18
C ASP A 361 -3.16 -11.71 -16.65
N TYR A 362 -4.10 -11.60 -15.72
CA TYR A 362 -5.53 -11.55 -16.04
C TYR A 362 -5.97 -10.21 -16.64
N ILE A 363 -5.43 -9.09 -16.15
CA ILE A 363 -5.80 -7.74 -16.58
C ILE A 363 -5.19 -7.40 -17.94
N TRP A 364 -3.99 -7.92 -18.25
CA TRP A 364 -3.25 -7.53 -19.45
C TRP A 364 -4.03 -7.68 -20.77
N PRO A 365 -4.68 -8.82 -21.07
CA PRO A 365 -5.50 -8.94 -22.28
C PRO A 365 -6.64 -7.91 -22.33
N LYS A 366 -7.24 -7.59 -21.18
CA LYS A 366 -8.31 -6.58 -21.10
C LYS A 366 -7.78 -5.19 -21.44
N LEU A 367 -6.60 -4.83 -20.95
CA LEU A 367 -5.93 -3.57 -21.33
C LEU A 367 -5.66 -3.50 -22.84
N GLN A 368 -5.20 -4.60 -23.43
CA GLN A 368 -4.97 -4.67 -24.88
C GLN A 368 -6.27 -4.47 -25.68
N GLU A 369 -7.41 -4.97 -25.21
CA GLU A 369 -8.71 -4.68 -25.84
C GLU A 369 -9.02 -3.17 -25.88
N TYR A 370 -8.76 -2.44 -24.79
CA TYR A 370 -8.94 -0.99 -24.76
C TYR A 370 -7.95 -0.28 -25.69
N PHE A 371 -6.70 -0.72 -25.75
CA PHE A 371 -5.69 -0.11 -26.63
C PHE A 371 -5.97 -0.33 -28.11
N ASN A 372 -6.57 -1.47 -28.44
CA ASN A 372 -6.91 -1.85 -29.81
C ASN A 372 -8.32 -1.40 -30.22
N GLY A 373 -9.09 -0.80 -29.31
CA GLY A 373 -10.48 -0.38 -29.57
C GLY A 373 -11.46 -1.55 -29.74
N THR A 374 -11.13 -2.73 -29.21
CA THR A 374 -11.98 -3.94 -29.29
C THR A 374 -12.73 -4.24 -27.99
N ALA A 375 -12.55 -3.42 -26.96
CA ALA A 375 -13.33 -3.54 -25.72
C ALA A 375 -14.82 -3.35 -26.02
N GLY A 376 -15.66 -4.30 -25.57
CA GLY A 376 -17.09 -4.30 -25.86
C GLY A 376 -17.83 -3.03 -25.41
N ASN A 377 -18.76 -2.55 -26.23
CA ASN A 377 -19.64 -1.42 -25.94
C ASN A 377 -20.65 -1.79 -24.84
N ALA A 378 -20.28 -1.59 -23.58
CA ALA A 378 -21.25 -1.49 -22.49
C ALA A 378 -21.23 -0.05 -21.94
N LEU A 379 -21.58 0.92 -22.79
CA LEU A 379 -21.98 2.24 -22.28
C LEU A 379 -23.42 2.12 -21.78
N PRO A 380 -23.68 2.30 -20.47
CA PRO A 380 -25.05 2.56 -20.03
C PRO A 380 -25.52 3.83 -20.74
N SER A 381 -26.77 3.83 -21.22
CA SER A 381 -27.36 5.04 -21.79
C SER A 381 -27.28 6.17 -20.75
N LEU A 382 -26.47 7.21 -21.04
CA LEU A 382 -26.39 8.41 -20.21
C LEU A 382 -27.71 9.17 -20.34
N ALA A 383 -28.67 8.85 -19.47
CA ALA A 383 -29.91 9.59 -19.33
C ALA A 383 -29.78 10.64 -18.21
N LYS A 384 -29.69 11.91 -18.65
CA LYS A 384 -29.94 13.18 -17.95
C LYS A 384 -28.86 13.75 -17.00
N PRO A 385 -28.73 15.10 -16.96
CA PRO A 385 -27.65 15.79 -16.25
C PRO A 385 -28.01 16.03 -14.78
N PHE A 386 -27.25 15.42 -13.86
CA PHE A 386 -27.10 15.92 -12.49
C PHE A 386 -25.73 16.60 -12.42
N TYR A 387 -25.67 17.87 -12.85
CA TYR A 387 -24.45 18.68 -12.73
C TYR A 387 -24.72 19.94 -11.92
N ASN A 388 -24.44 19.82 -10.63
CA ASN A 388 -23.78 20.85 -9.85
C ASN A 388 -23.20 20.16 -8.61
N THR A 389 -21.96 20.48 -8.25
CA THR A 389 -21.29 20.30 -6.92
C THR A 389 -20.02 19.43 -6.84
N TYR A 390 -19.61 18.64 -7.84
CA TYR A 390 -18.47 17.71 -7.62
C TYR A 390 -17.32 17.81 -8.62
N PHE A 391 -16.73 19.00 -8.75
CA PHE A 391 -15.45 19.19 -9.47
C PHE A 391 -14.23 19.12 -8.52
N THR A 392 -14.44 19.10 -7.19
CA THR A 392 -13.37 19.22 -6.19
C THR A 392 -12.84 17.88 -5.65
N LEU A 393 -13.40 16.74 -6.07
CA LEU A 393 -13.14 15.44 -5.45
C LEU A 393 -12.05 14.59 -6.15
N PHE A 394 -11.65 14.94 -7.38
CA PHE A 394 -10.73 14.12 -8.19
C PHE A 394 -9.29 14.08 -7.64
N MET A 395 -8.88 15.04 -6.80
CA MET A 395 -7.58 14.99 -6.12
C MET A 395 -7.57 14.11 -4.84
N ARG A 396 -8.73 13.71 -4.29
CA ARG A 396 -8.79 12.91 -3.05
C ARG A 396 -8.68 11.39 -3.27
N ILE A 397 -8.91 10.90 -4.47
CA ILE A 397 -8.93 9.45 -4.77
C ILE A 397 -7.52 8.84 -4.78
N ILE A 398 -6.50 9.62 -5.15
CA ILE A 398 -5.11 9.22 -4.95
C ILE A 398 -4.78 9.31 -3.45
N LEU A 399 -5.18 10.38 -2.75
CA LEU A 399 -4.84 10.59 -1.33
C LEU A 399 -5.38 9.51 -0.38
N ILE A 400 -6.57 8.97 -0.63
CA ILE A 400 -7.23 8.01 0.27
C ILE A 400 -6.68 6.58 0.10
N LEU A 401 -6.31 6.19 -1.13
CA LEU A 401 -5.53 4.95 -1.37
C LEU A 401 -4.04 5.09 -0.98
N CYS A 402 -3.57 6.32 -0.76
CA CYS A 402 -2.21 6.64 -0.32
C CYS A 402 -2.11 6.87 1.20
N GLY A 403 -3.17 6.61 1.97
CA GLY A 403 -3.13 6.71 3.44
C GLY A 403 -2.89 8.12 3.98
N GLN A 404 -3.21 9.17 3.22
CA GLN A 404 -3.17 10.53 3.75
C GLN A 404 -4.42 10.78 4.60
N PHE A 405 -4.26 10.54 5.89
CA PHE A 405 -5.07 11.21 6.91
C PHE A 405 -4.62 12.67 6.93
N ILE A 406 -5.51 13.58 6.50
CA ILE A 406 -5.41 15.00 6.85
C ILE A 406 -6.32 15.23 8.05
#